data_AF-A0A3S0GBV1-F1
#
_entry.id   AF-A0A3S0GBV1-F1
#
_cell.length_a   1.000
_cell.length_b   1.000
_cell.length_c   1.000
_cell.angle_alpha   90.00
_cell.angle_beta   90.00
_cell.angle_gamma   90.00
#
_symmetry.space_group_name_H-M   'P 1'
#
loop_
_entity.id
_entity.type
_entity.pdbx_description
1 polymer ?
#
loop_
_entity_poly.entity_id
_entity_poly.type
_entity_poly.pdbx_seq_one_letter_code
_entity_poly.pdbx_strand_id
1 'polypeptide(L)'
;GVAEANGHALRTVRPLMMNSDHGNFAMAGIPAFRLVAGYDDPAANLRFVLTEADTRDKVARAELREAALLAAAVVEAAAQAPDEAVQSWRASRIA
;
A
#
# COMPACT_ATOMS: atom_id res chain seq x y z
N GLY A 1 -1.87 -2.15 -14.45
CA GLY A 1 -2.27 -2.96 -13.30
C GLY A 1 -3.50 -2.35 -12.66
N VAL A 2 -3.93 -2.88 -11.50
CA VAL A 2 -5.16 -2.42 -10.82
C VAL A 2 -5.09 -0.93 -10.50
N ALA A 3 -3.92 -0.44 -10.06
CA ALA A 3 -3.74 0.96 -9.73
C ALA A 3 -3.91 1.89 -10.93
N GLU A 4 -3.26 1.59 -12.06
CA GLU A 4 -3.34 2.43 -13.26
C GLU A 4 -4.76 2.45 -13.85
N ALA A 5 -5.48 1.32 -13.78
CA ALA A 5 -6.88 1.24 -14.17
C ALA A 5 -7.81 2.11 -13.28
N ASN A 6 -7.37 2.41 -12.06
CA ASN A 6 -8.05 3.30 -11.12
C ASN A 6 -7.40 4.70 -11.06
N GLY A 7 -6.60 5.09 -12.07
CA GLY A 7 -6.04 6.44 -12.18
C GLY A 7 -4.88 6.74 -11.24
N HIS A 8 -4.29 5.72 -10.62
CA HIS A 8 -3.16 5.88 -9.69
C HIS A 8 -1.86 5.34 -10.28
N ALA A 9 -0.80 6.15 -10.19
CA ALA A 9 0.56 5.70 -10.42
C ALA A 9 1.19 5.27 -9.07
N LEU A 10 1.59 4.01 -8.96
CA LEU A 10 2.28 3.49 -7.78
C LEU A 10 3.75 3.21 -8.08
N ARG A 11 4.61 3.51 -7.10
CA ARG A 11 6.03 3.13 -7.10
C ARG A 11 6.24 2.03 -6.06
N THR A 12 6.93 0.96 -6.46
CA THR A 12 7.40 -0.05 -5.51
C THR A 12 8.66 0.44 -4.81
N VAL A 13 8.66 0.42 -3.48
CA VAL A 13 9.82 0.74 -2.64
C VAL A 13 10.49 -0.56 -2.20
N ARG A 14 11.82 -0.63 -2.32
CA ARG A 14 12.67 -1.75 -1.90
C ARG A 14 13.92 -1.24 -1.16
N PRO A 15 14.52 -2.01 -0.24
CA PRO A 15 14.10 -3.35 0.23
C PRO A 15 12.77 -3.29 1.03
N LEU A 16 12.23 -4.45 1.42
CA LEU A 16 11.03 -4.52 2.25
C LEU A 16 11.25 -3.72 3.56
N MET A 17 10.33 -2.80 3.85
CA MET A 17 10.39 -1.97 5.05
C MET A 17 9.52 -2.57 6.15
N MET A 18 10.14 -2.97 7.26
CA MET A 18 9.47 -3.61 8.40
C MET A 18 8.87 -2.58 9.39
N ASN A 19 8.09 -1.63 8.89
CA ASN A 19 7.61 -0.46 9.64
C ASN A 19 6.08 -0.35 9.75
N SER A 20 5.37 -1.47 9.54
CA SER A 20 3.91 -1.61 9.70
C SER A 20 3.55 -3.11 9.65
N ASP A 21 2.30 -3.45 9.96
CA ASP A 21 1.84 -4.84 10.15
C ASP A 21 2.07 -5.76 8.95
N HIS A 22 2.09 -5.21 7.72
CA HIS A 22 2.41 -5.97 6.50
C HIS A 22 3.73 -6.77 6.60
N GLY A 23 4.69 -6.29 7.40
CA GLY A 23 5.95 -6.98 7.62
C GLY A 23 5.77 -8.36 8.24
N ASN A 24 4.85 -8.51 9.20
CA ASN A 24 4.59 -9.81 9.85
C ASN A 24 4.07 -10.84 8.84
N PHE A 25 3.20 -10.43 7.91
CA PHE A 25 2.70 -11.29 6.84
C PHE A 25 3.82 -11.67 5.86
N ALA A 26 4.61 -10.68 5.45
CA ALA A 26 5.74 -10.89 4.55
C ALA A 26 6.76 -11.89 5.13
N MET A 27 7.10 -11.77 6.41
CA MET A 27 7.97 -12.72 7.13
C MET A 27 7.39 -14.14 7.18
N ALA A 28 6.06 -14.28 7.25
CA ALA A 28 5.38 -15.57 7.23
C ALA A 28 5.25 -16.17 5.81
N GLY A 29 5.84 -15.55 4.79
CA GLY A 29 5.73 -16.00 3.40
C GLY A 29 4.38 -15.68 2.76
N ILE A 30 3.62 -14.76 3.34
CA ILE A 30 2.36 -14.26 2.77
C ILE A 30 2.68 -12.97 2.00
N PRO A 31 2.40 -12.90 0.68
CA PRO A 31 2.58 -11.67 -0.08
C PRO A 31 1.80 -10.51 0.53
N ALA A 32 2.52 -9.47 0.94
CA ALA A 32 1.93 -8.31 1.61
C ALA A 32 2.71 -7.04 1.26
N PHE A 33 2.01 -5.92 1.21
CA PHE A 33 2.58 -4.60 0.99
C PHE A 33 1.79 -3.55 1.77
N ARG A 34 2.39 -2.38 1.97
CA ARG A 34 1.76 -1.21 2.56
C ARG A 34 1.58 -0.14 1.49
N LEU A 35 0.38 0.42 1.37
CA LEU A 35 0.14 1.63 0.58
C LEU A 35 0.43 2.86 1.44
N VAL A 36 1.25 3.78 0.94
CA VAL A 36 1.63 5.01 1.63
C VAL A 36 1.60 6.16 0.64
N ALA A 37 0.79 7.19 0.93
CA ALA A 37 0.81 8.44 0.18
C ALA A 37 2.00 9.31 0.61
N GLY A 38 2.72 9.89 -0.35
CA GLY A 38 3.83 10.80 -0.08
C GLY A 38 5.11 10.15 0.48
N TYR A 39 5.34 8.86 0.20
CA TYR A 39 6.58 8.20 0.61
C TYR A 39 7.82 8.89 -0.01
N ASP A 40 8.81 9.22 0.83
CA ASP A 40 10.00 10.04 0.52
C ASP A 40 9.72 11.51 0.15
N ASP A 41 8.48 11.98 0.20
CA ASP A 41 8.15 13.38 -0.06
C ASP A 41 8.24 14.21 1.24
N PRO A 42 9.23 15.10 1.40
CA PRO A 42 9.33 15.94 2.60
C PRO A 42 8.17 16.93 2.74
N ALA A 43 7.47 17.24 1.65
CA ALA A 43 6.30 18.12 1.66
C ALA A 43 4.99 17.39 2.00
N ALA A 44 4.97 16.06 2.03
CA ALA A 44 3.79 15.29 2.38
C ALA A 44 3.44 15.39 3.87
N ASN A 45 2.15 15.30 4.18
CA ASN A 45 1.65 15.30 5.57
C ASN A 45 2.14 14.10 6.38
N LEU A 46 2.68 13.07 5.73
CA LEU A 46 3.32 11.92 6.38
C LEU A 46 4.42 12.33 7.38
N ARG A 47 5.09 13.47 7.18
CA ARG A 47 6.13 13.99 8.10
C ARG A 47 5.60 14.29 9.52
N PHE A 48 4.29 14.45 9.68
CA PHE A 48 3.67 14.77 10.97
C PHE A 48 3.29 13.52 11.77
N VAL A 49 3.36 12.32 11.18
CA VAL A 49 3.08 11.07 11.89
C VAL A 49 3.96 10.95 13.14
N LEU A 50 3.36 10.55 14.27
CA LEU A 50 3.99 10.48 15.60
C LEU A 50 4.40 11.85 16.19
N THR A 51 3.79 12.93 15.72
CA THR A 51 3.91 14.26 16.34
C THR A 51 2.54 14.74 16.81
N GLU A 52 2.51 15.74 17.68
CA GLU A 52 1.25 16.41 18.07
C GLU A 52 0.53 17.05 16.89
N ALA A 53 1.24 17.32 15.81
CA ALA A 53 0.67 17.88 14.60
C ALA A 53 -0.09 16.83 13.77
N ASP A 54 -0.09 15.53 14.12
CA ASP A 54 -0.91 14.51 13.43
C ASP A 54 -2.40 14.69 13.76
N THR A 55 -3.06 15.55 12.99
CA THR A 55 -4.36 16.12 13.31
C THR A 55 -5.26 16.17 12.07
N ARG A 56 -6.58 16.19 12.30
CA ARG A 56 -7.59 15.97 11.24
C ARG A 56 -7.59 17.04 10.15
N ASP A 57 -7.08 18.24 10.42
CA ASP A 57 -6.96 19.33 9.44
C ASP A 57 -5.98 18.99 8.30
N LYS A 58 -5.11 18.00 8.47
CA LYS A 58 -4.16 17.53 7.45
C LYS A 58 -4.73 16.39 6.58
N VAL A 59 -5.97 15.97 6.85
CA VAL A 59 -6.61 14.87 6.15
C VAL A 59 -7.60 15.41 5.12
N ALA A 60 -7.25 15.31 3.83
CA ALA A 60 -8.16 15.69 2.76
C ALA A 60 -9.21 14.58 2.52
N ARG A 61 -10.50 14.96 2.55
CA ARG A 61 -11.60 14.00 2.30
C ARG A 61 -11.53 13.34 0.93
N ALA A 62 -11.07 14.07 -0.08
CA ALA A 62 -10.88 13.54 -1.42
C ALA A 62 -9.79 12.45 -1.43
N GLU A 63 -8.63 12.69 -0.82
CA GLU A 63 -7.56 11.69 -0.73
C GLU A 63 -8.00 10.45 0.04
N LEU A 64 -8.76 10.60 1.14
CA LEU A 64 -9.34 9.45 1.85
C LEU A 64 -10.25 8.62 0.97
N ARG A 65 -11.10 9.26 0.16
CA ARG A 65 -12.01 8.58 -0.77
C ARG A 65 -11.21 7.81 -1.82
N GLU A 66 -10.25 8.45 -2.47
CA GLU A 66 -9.45 7.80 -3.51
C GLU A 66 -8.61 6.65 -2.94
N ALA A 67 -8.01 6.82 -1.76
CA ALA A 67 -7.28 5.75 -1.08
C ALA A 67 -8.18 4.54 -0.76
N ALA A 68 -9.43 4.79 -0.31
CA ALA A 68 -10.38 3.73 -0.03
C ALA A 68 -10.83 3.00 -1.32
N LEU A 69 -11.09 3.73 -2.39
CA LEU A 69 -11.44 3.16 -3.69
C LEU A 69 -10.31 2.30 -4.26
N LEU A 70 -9.08 2.81 -4.24
CA LEU A 70 -7.92 2.06 -4.70
C LEU A 70 -7.71 0.79 -3.87
N ALA A 71 -7.80 0.88 -2.53
CA ALA A 71 -7.67 -0.28 -1.67
C ALA A 71 -8.75 -1.34 -1.95
N ALA A 72 -10.00 -0.91 -2.14
CA ALA A 72 -11.10 -1.80 -2.50
C ALA A 72 -10.86 -2.50 -3.85
N ALA A 73 -10.44 -1.76 -4.88
CA ALA A 73 -10.14 -2.33 -6.20
C ALA A 73 -9.00 -3.35 -6.15
N VAL A 74 -7.96 -3.09 -5.35
CA VAL A 74 -6.85 -4.02 -5.18
C VAL A 74 -7.28 -5.29 -4.45
N VAL A 75 -8.11 -5.16 -3.40
CA VAL A 75 -8.68 -6.32 -2.68
C VAL A 75 -9.60 -7.13 -3.59
N GLU A 76 -10.47 -6.47 -4.35
CA GLU A 76 -11.37 -7.13 -5.30
C GLU A 76 -10.60 -7.92 -6.34
N ALA A 77 -9.60 -7.29 -6.98
CA ALA A 77 -8.76 -7.96 -7.97
C ALA A 77 -7.97 -9.13 -7.39
N ALA A 78 -7.47 -9.01 -6.15
CA ALA A 78 -6.77 -10.09 -5.48
C ALA A 78 -7.72 -11.25 -5.12
N ALA A 79 -8.96 -10.96 -4.71
CA ALA A 79 -9.97 -11.96 -4.38
C ALA A 79 -10.48 -12.73 -5.61
N GLN A 80 -10.40 -12.13 -6.80
CA GLN A 80 -10.79 -12.74 -8.08
C GLN A 80 -9.61 -13.32 -8.86
N ALA A 81 -8.38 -13.23 -8.33
CA ALA A 81 -7.19 -13.70 -9.03
C ALA A 81 -7.19 -15.23 -9.20
N PRO A 82 -6.77 -15.75 -10.36
CA PRO A 82 -6.66 -17.18 -10.56
C PRO A 82 -5.54 -17.78 -9.70
N ASP A 83 -5.68 -19.05 -9.33
CA ASP A 83 -4.72 -19.76 -8.48
C ASP A 83 -3.29 -19.66 -9.00
N GLU A 84 -3.09 -19.75 -10.31
CA GLU A 84 -1.76 -19.60 -10.94
C GLU A 84 -1.09 -18.26 -10.59
N ALA A 85 -1.85 -17.16 -10.68
CA ALA A 85 -1.35 -15.84 -10.31
C ALA A 85 -1.00 -15.79 -8.82
N VAL A 86 -1.87 -16.33 -7.96
CA VAL A 86 -1.63 -16.39 -6.51
C VAL A 86 -0.37 -17.20 -6.18
N GLN A 87 -0.15 -18.34 -6.85
CA GLN A 87 1.05 -19.15 -6.68
C GLN A 87 2.32 -18.39 -7.12
N SER A 88 2.25 -17.65 -8.23
CA SER A 88 3.38 -16.83 -8.69
C SER A 88 3.79 -15.76 -7.67
N TRP A 89 2.83 -15.16 -6.96
CA TRP A 89 3.09 -14.17 -5.92
C TRP A 89 3.79 -14.78 -4.71
N ARG A 90 3.43 -16.01 -4.35
CA ARG A 90 4.07 -16.76 -3.25
C ARG A 90 5.46 -17.27 -3.61
N ALA A 91 5.69 -17.63 -4.87
CA ALA A 91 6.98 -18.10 -5.38
C ALA A 91 8.01 -16.96 -5.49
N SER A 92 7.54 -15.73 -5.67
CA SER A 92 8.36 -14.51 -5.68
C SER A 92 8.85 -14.20 -4.26
N ARG A 93 9.89 -14.90 -3.80
CA ARG A 93 10.52 -14.63 -2.51
C ARG A 93 10.99 -13.17 -2.47
N ILE A 94 10.74 -12.53 -1.33
CA ILE A 94 11.26 -11.21 -1.01
C ILE A 94 12.78 -11.36 -0.91
N ALA A 95 13.49 -10.94 -1.96
CA ALA A 95 14.93 -10.75 -1.96
C ALA A 95 15.29 -9.40 -1.32
#